data_AF-A0A258IIP2-F1
#
_entry.id   AF-A0A258IIP2-F1
#
_cell.length_a   1.000
_cell.length_b   1.000
_cell.length_c   1.000
_cell.angle_alpha   90.00
_cell.angle_beta   90.00
_cell.angle_gamma   90.00
#
_symmetry.space_group_name_H-M   'P 1'
#
loop_
_entity.id
_entity.type
_entity.pdbx_description
1 polymer ?
#
loop_
_entity_poly.entity_id
_entity_poly.type
_entity_poly.pdbx_seq_one_letter_code
_entity_poly.pdbx_strand_id
1 'polypeptide(L)'
;MAEQDSETQALDQLRTLCEAISGGRYEDVDVLLAMTGDLALPDTVRRLAEAFGMMIVRVEARELHLEETLAALKEAQALLEKDNRNLAASNEALSAEVHRLRIDISQRDRAVAEIVDTDQFRAVQAMAKRLRDRPL
;
A
#
# COMPACT_ATOMS: atom_id res chain seq x y z
N MET A 1 -37.73 46.97 16.55
CA MET A 1 -38.50 45.76 16.18
C MET A 1 -38.03 45.22 14.84
N ALA A 2 -38.06 45.98 13.73
CA ALA A 2 -37.61 45.48 12.42
C ALA A 2 -36.15 44.95 12.37
N GLU A 3 -35.20 45.58 13.06
CA GLU A 3 -33.80 45.09 13.12
C GLU A 3 -33.65 43.76 13.90
N GLN A 4 -34.43 43.57 14.98
CA GLN A 4 -34.40 42.33 15.78
C GLN A 4 -35.03 41.15 15.03
N ASP A 5 -36.07 41.41 14.25
CA ASP A 5 -36.69 40.39 13.39
C ASP A 5 -35.74 39.96 12.25
N SER A 6 -34.99 40.91 11.67
CA SER A 6 -33.98 40.64 10.63
C SER A 6 -32.79 39.82 11.14
N GLU A 7 -32.29 40.13 12.34
CA GLU A 7 -31.19 39.38 12.96
C GLU A 7 -31.61 37.95 13.32
N THR A 8 -32.82 37.78 13.86
CA THR A 8 -33.37 36.46 14.19
C THR A 8 -33.53 35.61 12.92
N GLN A 9 -34.01 36.21 11.82
CA GLN A 9 -34.16 35.52 10.54
C GLN A 9 -32.81 35.07 9.95
N ALA A 10 -31.78 35.92 10.04
CA ALA A 10 -30.44 35.59 9.55
C ALA A 10 -29.79 34.46 10.37
N LEU A 11 -29.99 34.44 11.70
CA LEU A 11 -29.53 33.35 12.55
C LEU A 11 -30.26 32.04 12.28
N ASP A 12 -31.57 32.08 12.03
CA ASP A 12 -32.36 30.90 11.67
C ASP A 12 -31.91 30.34 10.31
N GLN A 13 -31.61 31.21 9.34
CA GLN A 13 -31.04 30.79 8.06
C GLN A 13 -29.67 30.14 8.23
N LEU A 14 -28.78 30.75 9.03
CA LEU A 14 -27.47 30.19 9.33
C LEU A 14 -27.59 28.82 10.03
N ARG A 15 -28.52 28.66 10.98
CA ARG A 15 -28.81 27.38 11.64
C ARG A 15 -29.19 26.32 10.61
N THR A 16 -30.14 26.62 9.73
CA THR A 16 -30.60 25.66 8.71
C THR A 16 -29.48 25.25 7.77
N LEU A 17 -28.63 26.19 7.35
CA LEU A 17 -27.44 25.89 6.54
C LEU A 17 -26.48 24.96 7.29
N CYS A 18 -26.16 25.26 8.54
CA CYS A 18 -25.26 24.43 9.35
C CYS A 18 -25.81 23.01 9.56
N GLU A 19 -27.13 22.85 9.77
CA GLU A 19 -27.78 21.55 9.87
C GLU A 19 -27.68 20.76 8.56
N ALA A 20 -27.90 21.41 7.41
CA ALA A 20 -27.75 20.78 6.10
C ALA A 20 -26.31 20.31 5.84
N ILE A 21 -25.33 21.20 6.08
CA ILE A 21 -23.90 20.93 5.93
C ILE A 21 -23.46 19.79 6.85
N SER A 22 -23.90 19.78 8.11
CA SER A 22 -23.58 18.68 9.05
C SER A 22 -24.13 17.32 8.60
N GLY A 23 -25.22 17.33 7.82
CA GLY A 23 -25.79 16.15 7.18
C GLY A 23 -25.16 15.78 5.84
N GLY A 24 -24.07 16.44 5.43
CA GLY A 24 -23.38 16.21 4.16
C GLY A 24 -24.09 16.81 2.94
N ARG A 25 -25.06 17.71 3.13
CA ARG A 25 -25.71 18.45 2.04
C ARG A 25 -25.03 19.81 1.86
N TYR A 26 -24.22 19.93 0.82
CA TYR A 26 -23.43 21.12 0.52
C TYR A 26 -24.03 21.98 -0.61
N GLU A 27 -25.27 21.69 -1.02
CA GLU A 27 -25.97 22.35 -2.14
C GLU A 27 -26.13 23.86 -1.93
N ASP A 28 -26.31 24.27 -0.67
CA ASP A 28 -26.58 25.66 -0.29
C ASP A 28 -25.34 26.40 0.25
N VAL A 29 -24.13 25.88 0.03
CA VAL A 29 -22.89 26.52 0.51
C VAL A 29 -22.70 27.92 -0.07
N ASP A 30 -23.17 28.16 -1.29
CA ASP A 30 -23.14 29.49 -1.92
C ASP A 30 -23.94 30.53 -1.12
N VAL A 31 -25.03 30.11 -0.47
CA VAL A 31 -25.84 30.97 0.39
C VAL A 31 -25.06 31.34 1.66
N LEU A 32 -24.36 30.37 2.26
CA LEU A 32 -23.48 30.63 3.40
C LEU A 32 -22.36 31.61 3.03
N LEU A 33 -21.75 31.43 1.86
CA LEU A 33 -20.70 32.32 1.37
C LEU A 33 -21.22 33.73 1.10
N ALA A 34 -22.42 33.88 0.54
CA ALA A 34 -23.04 35.18 0.33
C ALA A 34 -23.25 35.95 1.66
N MET A 35 -23.61 35.25 2.75
CA MET A 35 -23.78 35.86 4.08
C MET A 35 -22.48 36.43 4.66
N THR A 36 -21.31 35.97 4.23
CA THR A 36 -20.02 36.49 4.73
C THR A 36 -19.78 37.95 4.31
N GLY A 37 -20.21 38.30 3.09
CA GLY A 37 -20.00 39.62 2.49
C GLY A 37 -21.16 40.60 2.65
N ASP A 38 -22.31 40.15 3.17
CA ASP A 38 -23.50 40.99 3.26
C ASP A 38 -23.42 41.99 4.42
N LEU A 39 -23.11 43.24 4.10
CA LEU A 39 -23.00 44.35 5.06
C LEU A 39 -24.32 44.71 5.75
N ALA A 40 -25.47 44.22 5.24
CA ALA A 40 -26.76 44.39 5.90
C ALA A 40 -26.93 43.45 7.10
N LEU A 41 -26.11 42.39 7.20
CA LEU A 41 -26.16 41.44 8.31
C LEU A 41 -25.34 41.94 9.51
N PRO A 42 -25.78 41.62 10.74
CA PRO A 42 -25.01 41.88 11.94
C PRO A 42 -23.61 41.26 11.88
N ASP A 43 -22.60 41.97 12.39
CA ASP A 43 -21.19 41.54 12.32
C ASP A 43 -20.96 40.13 12.87
N THR A 44 -21.65 39.78 13.95
CA THR A 44 -21.61 38.45 14.56
C THR A 44 -22.05 37.36 13.59
N VAL A 45 -23.13 37.58 12.83
CA VAL A 45 -23.66 36.61 11.86
C VAL A 45 -22.67 36.43 10.70
N ARG A 46 -22.12 37.52 10.18
CA ARG A 46 -21.11 37.47 9.11
C ARG A 46 -19.87 36.70 9.53
N ARG A 47 -19.36 36.96 10.74
CA ARG A 47 -18.21 36.26 11.32
C ARG A 47 -18.47 34.77 11.53
N LEU A 48 -19.68 34.40 11.95
CA LEU A 48 -20.05 32.99 12.05
C LEU A 48 -20.11 32.34 10.66
N ALA A 49 -20.73 33.00 9.68
CA ALA A 49 -20.76 32.52 8.31
C ALA A 49 -19.34 32.32 7.73
N GLU A 50 -18.41 33.25 7.99
CA GLU A 50 -17.00 33.12 7.60
C GLU A 50 -16.33 31.91 8.26
N ALA A 51 -16.52 31.73 9.57
CA ALA A 51 -15.95 30.61 10.31
C ALA A 51 -16.47 29.27 9.78
N PHE A 52 -17.76 29.15 9.50
CA PHE A 52 -18.36 27.95 8.92
C PHE A 52 -17.91 27.73 7.47
N GLY A 53 -17.83 28.77 6.65
CA GLY A 53 -17.29 28.68 5.28
C GLY A 53 -15.86 28.15 5.27
N MET A 54 -15.01 28.66 6.17
CA MET A 54 -13.64 28.16 6.33
C MET A 54 -13.59 26.70 6.81
N MET A 55 -14.53 26.30 7.66
CA MET A 55 -14.63 24.91 8.12
C MET A 55 -14.95 23.97 6.96
N ILE A 56 -15.88 24.34 6.08
CA ILE A 56 -16.25 23.54 4.90
C ILE A 56 -15.05 23.34 3.99
N VAL A 57 -14.32 24.41 3.66
CA VAL A 57 -13.10 24.31 2.84
C VAL A 57 -12.08 23.33 3.44
N ARG A 58 -11.95 23.30 4.78
CA ARG A 58 -11.05 22.34 5.45
C ARG A 58 -11.57 20.91 5.41
N VAL A 59 -12.88 20.71 5.48
CA VAL A 59 -13.50 19.38 5.35
C VAL A 59 -13.27 18.86 3.93
N GLU A 60 -13.57 19.65 2.90
CA GLU A 60 -13.33 19.31 1.50
C GLU A 60 -11.87 18.95 1.22
N ALA A 61 -10.93 19.77 1.70
CA ALA A 61 -9.50 19.50 1.55
C ALA A 61 -9.09 18.18 2.24
N ARG A 62 -9.70 17.85 3.38
CA ARG A 62 -9.45 16.60 4.09
C ARG A 62 -10.05 15.40 3.34
N GLU A 63 -11.26 15.55 2.79
CA GLU A 63 -11.92 14.50 2.01
C GLU A 63 -11.12 14.18 0.75
N LEU A 64 -10.71 15.21 -0.01
CA LEU A 64 -9.83 15.04 -1.15
C LEU A 64 -8.52 14.31 -0.78
N HIS A 65 -7.88 14.73 0.31
CA HIS A 65 -6.65 14.07 0.77
C HIS A 65 -6.87 12.61 1.18
N LEU A 66 -8.02 12.29 1.78
CA LEU A 66 -8.37 10.91 2.13
C LEU A 66 -8.61 10.07 0.87
N GLU A 67 -9.27 10.61 -0.14
CA GLU A 67 -9.46 9.94 -1.43
C GLU A 67 -8.14 9.64 -2.13
N GLU A 68 -7.23 10.62 -2.19
CA GLU A 68 -5.89 10.46 -2.73
C GLU A 68 -5.10 9.38 -1.97
N THR A 69 -5.16 9.40 -0.64
CA THR A 69 -4.49 8.40 0.21
C THR A 69 -5.05 7.00 -0.01
N LEU A 70 -6.38 6.87 -0.13
CA LEU A 70 -7.02 5.59 -0.44
C LEU A 70 -6.63 5.08 -1.82
N ALA A 71 -6.52 5.97 -2.82
CA ALA A 71 -6.08 5.60 -4.16
C ALA A 71 -4.64 5.07 -4.14
N ALA A 72 -3.72 5.80 -3.49
CA ALA A 72 -2.32 5.37 -3.33
C ALA A 72 -2.20 4.04 -2.57
N LEU A 73 -3.02 3.83 -1.52
CA LEU A 73 -3.02 2.58 -0.77
C LEU A 73 -3.47 1.40 -1.63
N LYS A 74 -4.51 1.57 -2.44
CA LYS A 74 -5.00 0.53 -3.37
C LYS A 74 -3.95 0.19 -4.42
N GLU A 75 -3.27 1.19 -4.97
CA GLU A 75 -2.20 0.97 -5.94
C GLU A 75 -1.03 0.19 -5.31
N ALA A 76 -0.58 0.60 -4.12
CA ALA A 76 0.48 -0.08 -3.40
C ALA A 76 0.10 -1.53 -3.06
N GLN A 77 -1.15 -1.78 -2.65
CA GLN A 77 -1.64 -3.13 -2.41
C GLN A 77 -1.59 -3.98 -3.67
N ALA A 78 -2.06 -3.46 -4.81
CA ALA A 78 -2.05 -4.19 -6.08
C ALA A 78 -0.62 -4.55 -6.52
N LEU A 79 0.34 -3.64 -6.31
CA LEU A 79 1.75 -3.90 -6.60
C LEU A 79 2.32 -4.99 -5.68
N LEU A 80 2.07 -4.90 -4.37
CA LEU A 80 2.52 -5.90 -3.41
C LEU A 80 1.94 -7.29 -3.71
N GLU A 81 0.66 -7.38 -4.07
CA GLU A 81 0.03 -8.65 -4.46
C GLU A 81 0.64 -9.23 -5.74
N LYS A 82 1.03 -8.37 -6.69
CA LYS A 82 1.73 -8.79 -7.90
C LYS A 82 3.13 -9.32 -7.56
N ASP A 83 3.89 -8.58 -6.76
CA ASP A 83 5.26 -8.95 -6.41
C ASP A 83 5.30 -10.21 -5.56
N ASN A 84 4.37 -10.35 -4.61
CA ASN A 84 4.26 -11.57 -3.80
C ASN A 84 3.93 -12.79 -4.67
N ARG A 85 3.04 -12.66 -5.66
CA ARG A 85 2.78 -13.73 -6.63
C ARG A 85 4.02 -14.10 -7.44
N ASN A 86 4.77 -13.10 -7.91
CA ASN A 86 6.01 -13.34 -8.66
C ASN A 86 7.08 -14.02 -7.81
N LEU A 87 7.23 -13.59 -6.55
CA LEU A 87 8.15 -14.19 -5.59
C LEU A 87 7.76 -15.63 -5.27
N ALA A 88 6.47 -15.90 -5.04
CA ALA A 88 5.98 -17.25 -4.80
C ALA A 88 6.29 -18.19 -5.98
N ALA A 89 6.00 -17.74 -7.21
CA ALA A 89 6.30 -18.50 -8.42
C ALA A 89 7.82 -18.75 -8.59
N SER A 90 8.64 -17.73 -8.34
CA SER A 90 10.10 -17.85 -8.44
C SER A 90 10.66 -18.81 -7.37
N ASN A 91 10.12 -18.77 -6.17
CA ASN A 91 10.53 -19.64 -5.07
C ASN A 91 10.14 -21.09 -5.34
N GLU A 92 8.93 -21.34 -5.87
CA GLU A 92 8.52 -22.67 -6.30
C GLU A 92 9.43 -23.23 -7.40
N ALA A 93 9.71 -22.43 -8.43
CA ALA A 93 10.61 -22.82 -9.52
C ALA A 93 12.03 -23.13 -9.00
N LEU A 94 12.57 -22.28 -8.13
CA LEU A 94 13.89 -22.48 -7.55
C LEU A 94 13.94 -23.70 -6.63
N SER A 95 12.91 -23.93 -5.83
CA SER A 95 12.79 -25.12 -4.98
C SER A 95 12.76 -26.40 -5.80
N ALA A 96 12.00 -26.42 -6.90
CA ALA A 96 11.96 -27.54 -7.84
C ALA A 96 13.34 -27.79 -8.47
N GLU A 97 14.04 -26.73 -8.88
CA GLU A 97 15.38 -26.82 -9.46
C GLU A 97 16.40 -27.36 -8.45
N VAL A 98 16.40 -26.84 -7.22
CA VAL A 98 17.25 -27.34 -6.14
C VAL A 98 16.97 -28.82 -5.85
N HIS A 99 15.70 -29.23 -5.85
CA HIS A 99 15.33 -30.62 -5.65
C HIS A 99 15.86 -31.52 -6.78
N ARG A 100 15.72 -31.08 -8.03
CA ARG A 100 16.25 -31.77 -9.21
C ARG A 100 17.77 -31.94 -9.12
N LEU A 101 18.50 -30.86 -8.87
CA LEU A 101 19.96 -30.89 -8.73
C LEU A 101 20.42 -31.82 -7.61
N ARG A 102 19.68 -31.87 -6.49
CA ARG A 102 19.98 -32.80 -5.39
C ARG A 102 19.86 -34.26 -5.82
N ILE A 103 18.82 -34.60 -6.60
CA ILE A 103 18.65 -35.95 -7.15
C ILE A 103 19.82 -36.27 -8.10
N ASP A 104 20.16 -35.36 -9.01
CA ASP A 104 21.25 -35.55 -9.98
C ASP A 104 22.60 -35.77 -9.29
N ILE A 105 22.92 -34.97 -8.26
CA ILE A 105 24.14 -35.14 -7.46
C ILE A 105 24.14 -36.53 -6.81
N SER A 106 23.04 -36.93 -6.17
CA SER A 106 22.96 -38.24 -5.54
C SER A 106 23.16 -39.40 -6.53
N GLN A 107 22.62 -39.29 -7.75
CA GLN A 107 22.82 -40.29 -8.79
C GLN A 107 24.28 -40.34 -9.26
N ARG A 108 24.92 -39.18 -9.43
CA ARG A 108 26.34 -39.10 -9.78
C ARG A 108 27.23 -39.70 -8.69
N ASP A 109 26.95 -39.43 -7.42
CA ASP A 109 27.70 -40.00 -6.30
C ASP A 109 27.62 -41.53 -6.28
N ARG A 110 26.43 -42.11 -6.57
CA ARG A 110 26.27 -43.56 -6.72
C ARG A 110 27.07 -44.11 -7.89
N ALA A 111 27.00 -43.49 -9.06
CA ALA A 111 27.76 -43.92 -10.24
C ALA A 111 29.28 -43.86 -9.99
N VAL A 112 29.77 -42.82 -9.30
CA VAL A 112 31.17 -42.71 -8.89
C VAL A 112 31.55 -43.84 -7.94
N ALA A 113 30.72 -44.15 -6.94
CA ALA A 113 30.97 -45.27 -6.02
C ALA A 113 31.07 -46.61 -6.77
N GLU A 114 30.16 -46.88 -7.71
CA GLU A 114 30.18 -48.08 -8.54
C GLU A 114 31.45 -48.19 -9.39
N ILE A 115 31.91 -47.08 -9.99
CA ILE A 115 33.16 -47.04 -10.76
C ILE A 115 34.37 -47.29 -9.87
N VAL A 116 34.44 -46.67 -8.69
CA VAL A 116 35.56 -46.88 -7.73
C VAL A 116 35.67 -48.34 -7.30
N ASP A 117 34.54 -49.06 -7.22
CA ASP A 117 34.51 -50.46 -6.84
C ASP A 117 34.88 -51.43 -7.98
N THR A 118 35.09 -50.96 -9.21
CA THR A 118 35.55 -51.83 -10.30
C THR A 118 36.99 -52.30 -10.12
N ASP A 119 37.24 -53.55 -10.54
CA ASP A 119 38.56 -54.19 -10.47
C ASP A 119 39.64 -53.41 -11.20
N GLN A 120 39.28 -52.75 -12.31
CA GLN A 120 40.18 -51.89 -13.08
C GLN A 120 40.66 -50.69 -12.26
N PHE A 121 39.75 -50.01 -11.55
CA PHE A 121 40.08 -48.83 -10.76
C PHE A 121 40.90 -49.19 -9.51
N ARG A 122 40.55 -50.30 -8.84
CA ARG A 122 41.33 -50.87 -7.74
C ARG A 122 42.74 -51.27 -8.18
N ALA A 123 42.90 -51.84 -9.37
CA ALA A 123 44.20 -52.18 -9.93
C ALA A 123 45.07 -50.95 -10.20
N VAL A 124 44.48 -49.87 -10.76
CA VAL A 124 45.19 -48.59 -10.95
C VAL A 124 45.60 -47.97 -9.61
N GLN A 125 44.73 -47.98 -8.59
CA GLN A 125 45.08 -47.49 -7.25
C GLN A 125 46.22 -48.30 -6.61
N ALA A 126 46.19 -49.63 -6.72
CA ALA A 126 47.26 -50.50 -6.24
C ALA A 126 48.59 -50.23 -6.95
N MET A 127 48.56 -49.98 -8.27
CA MET A 127 49.75 -49.61 -9.05
C MET A 127 50.30 -48.24 -8.64
N ALA A 128 49.43 -47.23 -8.48
CA ALA A 128 49.83 -45.89 -8.04
C ALA A 128 50.42 -45.90 -6.61
N LYS A 129 49.88 -46.74 -5.71
CA LYS A 129 50.44 -46.94 -4.37
C LYS A 129 51.84 -47.58 -4.43
N ARG A 130 52.01 -48.63 -5.24
CA ARG A 130 53.32 -49.28 -5.45
C ARG A 130 54.39 -48.33 -6.02
N LEU A 131 54.02 -47.43 -6.92
CA LEU A 131 54.93 -46.42 -7.46
C LEU A 131 55.34 -45.37 -6.41
N ARG A 132 54.45 -45.06 -5.46
CA ARG A 132 54.68 -44.09 -4.39
C ARG A 132 55.51 -44.66 -3.24
N ASP A 133 55.32 -45.93 -2.93
CA ASP A 133 56.04 -46.66 -1.88
C ASP A 133 57.39 -47.22 -2.37
N ARG A 134 57.75 -46.95 -3.62
CA ARG A 134 59.03 -47.38 -4.21
C ARG A 134 60.14 -46.45 -3.68
N PRO A 135 61.14 -46.97 -2.94
CA PRO A 135 62.27 -46.15 -2.54
C PRO A 135 63.08 -45.74 -3.79
N LEU A 136 63.58 -44.50 -3.78
CA LEU A 136 64.48 -43.94 -4.80
C LEU A 136 65.72 -44.82 -5.00
#